data_AF-A0A8X6XQ23-F1
#
_entry.id   AF-A0A8X6XQ23-F1
#
_cell.length_a   1.000
_cell.length_b   1.000
_cell.length_c   1.000
_cell.angle_alpha   90.00
_cell.angle_beta   90.00
_cell.angle_gamma   90.00
#
_symmetry.space_group_name_H-M   'P 1'
#
loop_
_entity.id
_entity.type
_entity.pdbx_description
1 polymer ?
#
loop_
_entity_poly.entity_id
_entity_poly.type
_entity_poly.pdbx_seq_one_letter_code
_entity_poly.pdbx_strand_id
1 'polypeptide(L)'
;CDLPPEGPVANPASMDEFCKEKGFSGWFLTSAKDNVNVDEAARFLVRKILESQDSIVADETSNDTTVLTEYPLPIGQPARKKLCC
;
A
#
# COMPACT_ATOMS: atom_id res chain seq x y z
N CYS A 1 -1.96 14.87 -4.38
CA CYS A 1 -3.44 14.79 -4.32
C CYS A 1 -4.01 15.73 -5.37
N ASP A 2 -4.92 15.24 -6.20
CA ASP A 2 -5.67 16.01 -7.21
C ASP A 2 -6.89 16.73 -6.63
N LEU A 3 -7.22 16.46 -5.36
CA LEU A 3 -8.25 17.15 -4.59
C LEU A 3 -7.62 18.07 -3.53
N PRO A 4 -8.28 19.20 -3.21
CA PRO A 4 -7.87 20.04 -2.09
C PRO A 4 -7.88 19.21 -0.79
N PRO A 5 -6.95 19.48 0.14
CA PRO A 5 -6.90 18.77 1.39
C PRO A 5 -8.07 19.21 2.28
N GLU A 6 -8.98 18.29 2.58
CA GLU A 6 -10.17 18.52 3.39
C GLU A 6 -10.08 17.78 4.73
N GLY A 7 -10.50 18.40 5.83
CA GLY A 7 -10.50 17.75 7.15
C GLY A 7 -9.09 17.45 7.69
N PRO A 8 -8.83 16.29 8.33
CA PRO A 8 -7.55 16.02 9.00
C PRO A 8 -6.33 16.11 8.09
N VAL A 9 -6.47 15.82 6.78
CA VAL A 9 -5.36 15.89 5.80
C VAL A 9 -4.91 17.33 5.49
N ALA A 10 -5.67 18.35 5.89
CA ALA A 10 -5.26 19.75 5.78
C ALA A 10 -4.16 20.11 6.78
N ASN A 11 -4.03 19.35 7.88
CA ASN A 11 -2.97 19.52 8.86
C ASN A 11 -2.13 18.24 8.95
N PRO A 12 -0.90 18.23 8.39
CA PRO A 12 -0.01 17.08 8.44
C PRO A 12 0.18 16.52 9.86
N ALA A 13 0.28 17.38 10.87
CA ALA A 13 0.44 16.96 12.27
C ALA A 13 -0.79 16.18 12.80
N SER A 14 -1.99 16.54 12.37
CA SER A 14 -3.22 15.82 12.74
C SER A 14 -3.28 14.44 12.10
N MET A 15 -2.81 14.31 10.86
CA MET A 15 -2.69 12.99 10.22
C MET A 15 -1.61 12.12 10.86
N ASP A 16 -0.48 12.71 11.26
CA ASP A 16 0.57 11.98 11.98
C ASP A 16 0.05 11.44 13.32
N GLU A 17 -0.66 12.27 14.09
CA GLU A 17 -1.29 11.87 15.35
C GLU A 17 -2.33 10.75 15.11
N PHE A 18 -3.23 10.93 14.14
CA PHE A 18 -4.22 9.91 13.79
C PHE A 18 -3.57 8.58 13.40
N CYS A 19 -2.52 8.62 12.58
CA CYS A 19 -1.78 7.43 12.19
C CYS A 19 -1.16 6.74 13.41
N LYS A 20 -0.54 7.50 14.30
CA LYS A 20 0.08 6.97 15.51
C LYS A 20 -0.94 6.35 16.48
N GLU A 21 -2.07 7.01 16.70
CA GLU A 21 -3.12 6.52 17.60
C GLU A 21 -3.78 5.24 17.11
N LYS A 22 -3.95 5.10 15.79
CA LYS A 22 -4.60 3.94 15.17
C LYS A 22 -3.64 2.82 14.80
N GLY A 23 -2.33 3.03 14.95
CA GLY A 23 -1.31 2.05 14.57
C GLY A 23 -1.09 1.96 13.06
N PHE A 24 -1.42 3.00 12.29
CA PHE A 24 -1.01 3.08 10.89
C PHE A 24 0.47 3.44 10.80
N SER A 25 1.21 2.74 9.94
CA SER A 25 2.65 2.97 9.78
C SER A 25 3.00 4.31 9.12
N GLY A 26 2.06 4.93 8.39
CA GLY A 26 2.24 6.23 7.74
C GLY A 26 1.07 6.59 6.82
N TRP A 27 1.07 7.82 6.31
CA TRP A 27 0.07 8.32 5.35
C TRP A 27 0.76 9.08 4.21
N PHE A 28 0.12 9.10 3.04
CA PHE A 28 0.66 9.74 1.84
C PHE A 28 -0.45 10.42 1.04
N LEU A 29 -0.22 11.66 0.62
CA LEU A 29 -1.11 12.34 -0.32
C LEU A 29 -0.85 11.84 -1.73
N THR A 30 -1.72 10.98 -2.25
CA THR A 30 -1.59 10.41 -3.59
C THR A 30 -2.48 11.12 -4.61
N SER A 31 -2.11 11.11 -5.88
CA SER A 31 -2.99 11.46 -7.02
C SER A 31 -2.77 10.40 -8.08
N ALA A 32 -3.77 9.55 -8.31
CA ALA A 32 -3.69 8.57 -9.40
C ALA A 32 -3.75 9.25 -10.77
N LYS A 33 -4.48 10.37 -10.85
CA LYS A 33 -4.62 11.17 -12.07
C LYS A 33 -3.30 11.81 -12.49
N ASP A 34 -2.57 12.39 -11.53
CA ASP A 34 -1.33 13.12 -11.78
C ASP A 34 -0.08 12.27 -11.49
N ASN A 35 -0.26 10.99 -11.18
CA ASN A 35 0.80 10.05 -10.79
C ASN A 35 1.70 10.56 -9.65
N VAL A 36 1.07 11.11 -8.61
CA VAL A 36 1.77 11.65 -7.42
C VAL A 36 1.73 10.62 -6.29
N ASN A 37 2.90 10.31 -5.73
CA ASN A 37 3.12 9.51 -4.52
C ASN A 37 2.53 8.08 -4.51
N VAL A 38 2.03 7.57 -5.64
CA VAL A 38 1.49 6.20 -5.75
C VAL A 38 2.61 5.17 -5.55
N ASP A 39 3.71 5.32 -6.28
CA ASP A 39 4.86 4.41 -6.19
C ASP A 39 5.54 4.50 -4.81
N GLU A 40 5.63 5.69 -4.24
CA GLU A 40 6.27 5.91 -2.94
C GLU A 40 5.46 5.25 -1.81
N ALA A 41 4.15 5.43 -1.80
CA ALA A 41 3.26 4.78 -0.84
C ALA A 41 3.31 3.26 -0.96
N ALA A 42 3.30 2.72 -2.19
CA ALA A 42 3.43 1.29 -2.43
C ALA A 42 4.77 0.73 -1.93
N ARG A 43 5.89 1.41 -2.24
CA ARG A 43 7.22 1.02 -1.76
C ARG A 43 7.33 1.10 -0.24
N PHE A 44 6.72 2.10 0.39
CA PHE A 44 6.70 2.23 1.84
C PHE A 44 5.99 1.04 2.50
N LEU A 45 4.83 0.65 1.96
CA LEU A 45 4.09 -0.50 2.44
C LEU A 45 4.88 -1.81 2.28
N VAL A 46 5.43 -2.05 1.09
CA VAL A 46 6.25 -3.25 0.84
C VAL A 46 7.44 -3.32 1.80
N ARG A 47 8.15 -2.20 2.00
CA ARG A 47 9.25 -2.13 2.97
C ARG A 47 8.80 -2.48 4.38
N LYS A 48 7.68 -1.92 4.85
CA LYS A 48 7.14 -2.20 6.18
C LYS A 48 6.74 -3.66 6.38
N ILE A 49 6.19 -4.29 5.34
CA ILE A 49 5.85 -5.72 5.36
C ILE A 49 7.11 -6.57 5.48
N LEU A 50 8.14 -6.28 4.67
CA LEU A 50 9.41 -7.02 4.71
C LEU A 50 10.12 -6.85 6.06
N GLU A 51 10.22 -5.63 6.59
CA GLU A 51 10.78 -5.36 7.93
C GLU A 51 10.06 -6.15 9.03
N SER A 52 8.72 -6.25 8.92
CA SER A 52 7.92 -7.02 9.88
C SER A 52 8.15 -8.52 9.72
N GLN A 53 8.30 -9.04 8.50
CA GLN A 53 8.57 -10.45 8.25
C GLN A 53 9.95 -10.87 8.76
N ASP A 54 10.99 -10.04 8.56
CA ASP A 54 12.35 -10.27 9.08
C ASP A 54 12.37 -10.35 10.62
N SER A 55 11.47 -9.63 11.30
CA SER A 55 11.32 -9.71 12.76
C SER A 55 10.56 -10.95 13.25
N ILE A 56 9.72 -11.57 12.40
CA ILE A 56 8.97 -12.81 12.75
C ILE A 56 9.81 -14.07 12.48
N VAL A 57 10.67 -14.08 11.45
CA VAL A 57 11.55 -15.23 11.16
C VAL A 57 12.65 -15.47 12.19
N ALA A 58 12.90 -14.53 13.11
CA ALA A 58 13.82 -14.72 14.23
C ALA A 58 13.24 -15.56 15.38
N ASP A 59 11.91 -15.76 15.43
CA ASP A 59 11.25 -16.40 16.59
C ASP A 59 10.49 -17.68 16.26
N GLU A 60 10.22 -18.05 15.00
CA GLU A 60 9.41 -19.24 14.73
C GLU A 60 9.96 -20.07 13.57
N THR A 61 10.63 -21.16 13.93
CA THR A 61 10.97 -22.26 13.00
C THR A 61 9.70 -23.02 12.63
N SER A 62 8.81 -22.46 11.81
CA SER A 62 7.71 -23.24 11.22
C SER A 62 7.03 -22.53 10.03
N ASN A 63 7.47 -22.91 8.83
CA ASN A 63 6.70 -23.05 7.57
C ASN A 63 5.64 -21.99 7.17
N ASP A 64 6.06 -20.92 6.48
CA ASP A 64 5.39 -20.48 5.24
C ASP A 64 6.35 -19.68 4.34
N THR A 65 6.91 -20.33 3.32
CA THR A 65 7.73 -19.68 2.29
C THR A 65 6.80 -19.02 1.28
N THR A 66 6.55 -17.71 1.41
CA THR A 66 5.92 -16.94 0.34
C THR A 66 6.95 -16.64 -0.74
N VAL A 67 7.08 -17.57 -1.68
CA VAL A 67 7.89 -17.42 -2.88
C VAL A 67 7.26 -16.32 -3.76
N LEU A 68 7.87 -15.12 -3.81
CA LEU A 68 7.57 -14.08 -4.80
C LEU A 68 8.23 -14.43 -6.16
N THR A 69 8.06 -15.65 -6.65
CA THR A 69 8.47 -15.98 -8.02
C THR A 69 7.33 -15.65 -8.96
N GLU A 70 7.58 -14.66 -9.81
CA GLU A 70 7.04 -14.51 -11.17
C GLU A 70 5.65 -15.10 -11.40
N TYR A 71 4.62 -14.26 -11.32
CA TYR A 71 3.33 -14.57 -11.92
C TYR A 71 3.52 -14.64 -13.44
N PRO A 72 3.37 -15.81 -14.10
CA PRO A 72 3.28 -15.84 -15.55
C PRO A 72 1.92 -15.24 -15.90
N LEU A 73 1.91 -14.08 -16.55
CA LEU A 73 0.68 -13.48 -17.06
C LEU A 73 -0.03 -14.49 -17.98
N PRO A 74 -1.29 -14.86 -17.71
CA PRO A 74 -2.03 -15.74 -18.60
C PRO A 74 -2.29 -15.01 -19.92
N ILE A 75 -1.68 -15.52 -20.98
CA ILE A 75 -1.89 -15.07 -22.36
C ILE A 75 -3.33 -15.39 -22.76
N GLY A 76 -4.12 -14.33 -22.98
CA GLY A 76 -5.34 -14.36 -23.78
C GLY A 76 -6.65 -14.60 -23.02
N GLN A 77 -7.33 -13.53 -22.61
CA GLN A 77 -8.79 -13.52 -22.49
C GLN A 77 -9.36 -12.19 -23.00
N PRO A 78 -10.34 -12.19 -23.93
CA PRO A 78 -10.93 -10.97 -24.46
C PRO A 78 -11.81 -10.30 -23.40
N ALA A 79 -11.58 -9.00 -23.20
CA ALA A 79 -12.30 -8.15 -22.26
C ALA A 79 -13.81 -8.20 -22.48
N ARG A 80 -14.55 -8.80 -21.54
CA ARG A 80 -16.01 -8.61 -21.46
C ARG A 80 -16.29 -7.31 -20.72
N LYS A 81 -16.65 -6.27 -21.49
CA LYS A 81 -17.18 -5.01 -20.98
C LYS A 81 -18.48 -5.29 -20.21
N LYS A 82 -18.43 -5.25 -18.88
CA LYS A 82 -19.64 -5.12 -18.07
C LYS A 82 -19.92 -3.62 -17.94
N LEU A 83 -20.99 -3.19 -18.62
CA LEU A 83 -21.62 -1.90 -18.47
C LEU A 83 -22.19 -1.82 -17.04
N CYS A 84 -21.71 -0.87 -16.24
CA CYS A 84 -22.25 -0.63 -14.90
C CYS A 84 -23.58 0.12 -15.01
N CYS A 85 -24.58 -0.33 -14.25
CA CYS A 85 -25.78 0.44 -13.93
C CYS A 85 -25.53 1.25 -12.65
#